data_AF-A0A2V6L6I5-F1
#
_entry.id   AF-A0A2V6L6I5-F1
#
_cell.length_a   1.000
_cell.length_b   1.000
_cell.length_c   1.000
_cell.angle_alpha   90.00
_cell.angle_beta   90.00
_cell.angle_gamma   90.00
#
_symmetry.space_group_name_H-M   'P 1'
#
loop_
_entity.id
_entity.type
_entity.pdbx_description
1 polymer ?
#
loop_
_entity_poly.entity_id
_entity_poly.type
_entity_poly.pdbx_seq_one_letter_code
_entity_poly.pdbx_strand_id
1 'polypeptide(L)'
;MSRDPAKTLSILFAINQDLIDSQLNQAANDITRVRDEISSLLAIPFDAKTSESDARLAHLLLVQAYILCQRVGIPQELKTFYAAVGAGGLVQDAELAADDKDTLARLSAEMTAIRRREGLADDEFWMRGEGPPDFEALEAEYGRIIEKIEETVFVFALRRYHLDAEADLYERDRVTFELQREIGRRAVYRSPDADVEKFMDDYVRKEYGDDALSRVRARAEELRKILS
;
A
#
# COMPACT_ATOMS: atom_id res chain seq x y z
N MET A 1 17.35 -10.81 -14.06
CA MET A 1 15.94 -10.85 -14.50
C MET A 1 15.29 -9.62 -13.89
N SER A 2 14.65 -8.76 -14.68
CA SER A 2 13.99 -7.58 -14.09
C SER A 2 12.75 -8.01 -13.29
N ARG A 3 12.37 -7.17 -12.32
CA ARG A 3 11.12 -7.30 -11.55
C ARG A 3 9.91 -7.35 -12.50
N ASP A 4 9.05 -8.33 -12.28
CA ASP A 4 7.72 -8.47 -12.91
C ASP A 4 6.67 -8.53 -11.77
N PRO A 5 5.78 -7.52 -11.64
CA PRO A 5 4.74 -7.47 -10.60
C PRO A 5 3.81 -8.69 -10.59
N ALA A 6 3.39 -9.18 -11.76
CA ALA A 6 2.48 -10.34 -11.85
C ALA A 6 3.18 -11.61 -11.33
N LYS A 7 4.47 -11.77 -11.67
CA LYS A 7 5.29 -12.87 -11.15
C LYS A 7 5.51 -12.75 -9.64
N THR A 8 5.72 -11.54 -9.11
CA THR A 8 5.86 -11.30 -7.66
C THR A 8 4.62 -11.79 -6.90
N LEU A 9 3.43 -11.37 -7.34
CA LEU A 9 2.16 -11.80 -6.74
C LEU A 9 1.97 -13.31 -6.84
N SER A 10 2.28 -13.90 -8.00
CA SER A 10 2.17 -15.36 -8.20
C SER A 10 3.06 -16.14 -7.23
N ILE A 11 4.30 -15.69 -6.98
CA ILE A 11 5.21 -16.34 -6.03
C ILE A 11 4.66 -16.21 -4.61
N LEU A 12 4.23 -15.01 -4.21
CA LEU A 12 3.71 -14.76 -2.86
C LEU A 12 2.45 -15.56 -2.56
N PHE A 13 1.46 -15.56 -3.47
CA PHE A 13 0.21 -16.27 -3.25
C PHE A 13 0.32 -17.78 -3.42
N ALA A 14 1.42 -18.27 -4.00
CA ALA A 14 1.76 -19.70 -4.01
C ALA A 14 2.30 -20.21 -2.65
N ILE A 15 2.71 -19.33 -1.73
CA ILE A 15 3.10 -19.73 -0.37
C ILE A 15 1.87 -20.30 0.33
N ASN A 16 1.88 -21.59 0.69
CA ASN A 16 0.74 -22.23 1.33
C ASN A 16 0.50 -21.70 2.77
N GLN A 17 -0.73 -21.92 3.28
CA GLN A 17 -1.12 -21.39 4.59
C GLN A 17 -0.31 -22.02 5.74
N ASP A 18 -0.04 -23.32 5.70
CA ASP A 18 0.73 -24.02 6.75
C ASP A 18 2.13 -23.41 6.94
N LEU A 19 2.78 -23.02 5.83
CA LEU A 19 4.09 -22.36 5.88
C LEU A 19 3.98 -20.95 6.46
N ILE A 20 2.95 -20.18 6.08
CA ILE A 20 2.69 -18.85 6.66
C ILE A 20 2.51 -18.99 8.17
N ASP A 21 1.60 -19.86 8.62
CA ASP A 21 1.31 -20.07 10.04
C ASP A 21 2.55 -20.53 10.82
N SER A 22 3.34 -21.43 10.24
CA SER A 22 4.63 -21.84 10.82
C SER A 22 5.60 -20.66 10.96
N GLN A 23 5.70 -19.79 9.96
CA GLN A 23 6.61 -18.64 9.97
C GLN A 23 6.15 -17.55 10.95
N LEU A 24 4.84 -17.32 11.08
CA LEU A 24 4.28 -16.45 12.11
C LEU A 24 4.64 -16.96 13.52
N ASN A 25 4.49 -18.26 13.77
CA ASN A 25 4.87 -18.86 15.05
C ASN A 25 6.38 -18.79 15.31
N GLN A 26 7.22 -18.97 14.30
CA GLN A 26 8.67 -18.82 14.43
C GLN A 26 9.07 -17.38 14.74
N ALA A 27 8.48 -16.41 14.04
CA ALA A 27 8.76 -14.99 14.22
C ALA A 27 8.32 -14.47 15.60
N ALA A 28 7.35 -15.11 16.24
CA ALA A 28 6.98 -14.81 17.63
C ALA A 28 8.12 -15.12 18.61
N ASN A 29 8.97 -16.10 18.30
CA ASN A 29 10.12 -16.47 19.11
C ASN A 29 11.40 -15.70 18.73
N ASP A 30 11.57 -15.36 17.45
CA ASP A 30 12.75 -14.64 16.95
C ASP A 30 12.39 -13.66 15.82
N ILE A 31 11.91 -12.47 16.20
CA ILE A 31 11.61 -11.41 15.24
C ILE A 31 12.87 -10.77 14.64
N THR A 32 14.02 -10.90 15.31
CA THR A 32 15.26 -10.22 14.92
C THR A 32 15.72 -10.77 13.58
N ARG A 33 15.68 -12.09 13.41
CA ARG A 33 15.97 -12.74 12.13
C ARG A 33 15.12 -12.22 10.97
N VAL A 34 13.81 -12.00 11.19
CA VAL A 34 12.91 -11.45 10.18
C VAL A 34 13.34 -10.04 9.79
N ARG A 35 13.68 -9.19 10.77
CA ARG A 35 14.11 -7.80 10.55
C ARG A 35 15.45 -7.70 9.83
N ASP A 36 16.39 -8.57 10.15
CA ASP A 36 17.72 -8.62 9.51
C ASP A 36 17.58 -9.02 8.04
N GLU A 37 16.69 -9.97 7.73
CA GLU A 37 16.40 -10.39 6.37
C GLU A 37 15.68 -9.29 5.57
N ILE A 38 14.68 -8.62 6.17
CA ILE A 38 14.02 -7.44 5.56
C ILE A 38 15.05 -6.35 5.24
N SER A 39 15.92 -6.02 6.18
CA SER A 39 16.95 -5.00 6.00
C SER A 39 17.89 -5.35 4.85
N SER A 40 18.26 -6.63 4.75
CA SER A 40 19.11 -7.15 3.67
C SER A 40 18.42 -7.05 2.30
N LEU A 41 17.13 -7.37 2.23
CA LEU A 41 16.34 -7.26 0.99
C LEU A 41 16.08 -5.82 0.56
N LEU A 42 15.87 -4.90 1.51
CA LEU A 42 15.74 -3.47 1.24
C LEU A 42 17.03 -2.83 0.75
N ALA A 43 18.19 -3.38 1.13
CA ALA A 43 19.49 -2.91 0.68
C ALA A 43 19.84 -3.32 -0.78
N ILE A 44 19.06 -4.21 -1.40
CA ILE A 44 19.26 -4.60 -2.80
C ILE A 44 18.94 -3.40 -3.71
N PRO A 45 19.86 -2.97 -4.59
CA PRO A 45 19.60 -1.92 -5.57
C PRO A 45 18.37 -2.22 -6.43
N PHE A 46 17.60 -1.18 -6.78
CA PHE A 46 16.33 -1.33 -7.50
C PHE A 46 16.47 -2.10 -8.82
N ASP A 47 17.54 -1.87 -9.57
CA ASP A 47 17.85 -2.54 -10.84
C ASP A 47 18.30 -4.00 -10.67
N ALA A 48 18.71 -4.39 -9.46
CA ALA A 48 19.10 -5.74 -9.11
C ALA A 48 17.99 -6.57 -8.45
N LYS A 49 16.85 -5.95 -8.10
CA LYS A 49 15.70 -6.64 -7.49
C LYS A 49 15.04 -7.60 -8.48
N THR A 50 14.68 -8.78 -7.98
CA THR A 50 13.90 -9.78 -8.72
C THR A 50 12.51 -9.95 -8.11
N SER A 51 11.58 -10.55 -8.86
CA SER A 51 10.25 -10.90 -8.34
C SER A 51 10.32 -11.81 -7.11
N GLU A 52 11.32 -12.70 -7.04
CA GLU A 52 11.54 -13.56 -5.87
C GLU A 52 11.95 -12.75 -4.63
N SER A 53 12.85 -11.78 -4.78
CA SER A 53 13.27 -10.93 -3.65
C SER A 53 12.14 -10.03 -3.16
N ASP A 54 11.32 -9.48 -4.08
CA ASP A 54 10.19 -8.63 -3.69
C ASP A 54 9.06 -9.46 -3.05
N ALA A 55 8.76 -10.65 -3.57
CA ALA A 55 7.78 -11.56 -2.96
C ALA A 55 8.22 -11.98 -1.54
N ARG A 56 9.52 -12.27 -1.37
CA ARG A 56 10.09 -12.59 -0.05
C ARG A 56 10.00 -11.40 0.90
N LEU A 57 10.33 -10.20 0.43
CA LEU A 57 10.23 -8.97 1.21
C LEU A 57 8.79 -8.72 1.67
N ALA A 58 7.81 -8.78 0.77
CA ALA A 58 6.42 -8.56 1.11
C ALA A 58 5.89 -9.59 2.12
N HIS A 59 6.23 -10.87 1.93
CA HIS A 59 5.94 -11.92 2.91
C HIS A 59 6.49 -11.58 4.30
N LEU A 60 7.77 -11.20 4.39
CA LEU A 60 8.39 -10.89 5.67
C LEU A 60 7.82 -9.62 6.32
N LEU A 61 7.45 -8.61 5.53
CA LEU A 61 6.79 -7.41 6.05
C LEU A 61 5.42 -7.74 6.67
N LEU A 62 4.64 -8.64 6.05
CA LEU A 62 3.38 -9.12 6.63
C LEU A 62 3.60 -9.97 7.90
N VAL A 63 4.62 -10.83 7.92
CA VAL A 63 5.03 -11.56 9.13
C VAL A 63 5.42 -10.58 10.25
N GLN A 64 6.22 -9.55 9.93
CA GLN A 64 6.60 -8.53 10.90
C GLN A 64 5.38 -7.76 11.40
N ALA A 65 4.48 -7.37 10.51
CA ALA A 65 3.25 -6.67 10.85
C ALA A 65 2.41 -7.48 11.84
N TYR A 66 2.20 -8.78 11.57
CA TYR A 66 1.49 -9.67 12.50
C TYR A 66 2.12 -9.66 13.89
N ILE A 67 3.44 -9.87 13.99
CA ILE A 67 4.12 -9.88 15.29
C ILE A 67 4.01 -8.54 16.02
N LEU A 68 4.05 -7.42 15.31
CA LEU A 68 3.87 -6.10 15.92
C LEU A 68 2.42 -5.88 16.39
N CYS A 69 1.44 -6.38 15.65
CA CYS A 69 0.02 -6.28 16.03
C CYS A 69 -0.31 -7.10 17.28
N GLN A 70 0.38 -8.24 17.49
CA GLN A 70 0.22 -9.06 18.69
C GLN A 70 0.90 -8.49 19.95
N ARG A 71 1.80 -7.51 19.82
CA ARG A 71 2.53 -6.97 20.98
C ARG A 71 1.65 -6.06 21.84
N VAL A 72 1.65 -6.33 23.13
CA VAL A 72 1.10 -5.44 24.15
C VAL A 72 1.95 -4.17 24.24
N GLY A 73 1.29 -3.02 24.37
CA GLY A 73 1.95 -1.73 24.53
C GLY A 73 2.34 -1.03 23.22
N ILE A 74 2.18 -1.68 22.07
CA ILE A 74 2.28 -1.00 20.77
C ILE A 74 0.96 -0.24 20.51
N PRO A 75 0.99 1.09 20.30
CA PRO A 75 -0.20 1.87 19.95
C PRO A 75 -0.86 1.36 18.67
N GLN A 76 -2.19 1.44 18.60
CA GLN A 76 -2.95 0.93 17.46
C GLN A 76 -2.56 1.60 16.14
N GLU A 77 -2.20 2.88 16.17
CA GLU A 77 -1.77 3.63 14.99
C GLU A 77 -0.48 3.05 14.37
N LEU A 78 0.44 2.54 15.20
CA LEU A 78 1.62 1.85 14.71
C LEU A 78 1.26 0.48 14.12
N LYS A 79 0.34 -0.26 14.75
CA LYS A 79 -0.13 -1.57 14.25
C LYS A 79 -0.76 -1.41 12.86
N THR A 80 -1.70 -0.46 12.73
CA THR A 80 -2.36 -0.12 11.47
C THR A 80 -1.36 0.32 10.40
N PHE A 81 -0.37 1.14 10.76
CA PHE A 81 0.71 1.52 9.85
C PHE A 81 1.52 0.31 9.34
N TYR A 82 1.97 -0.58 10.22
CA TYR A 82 2.77 -1.74 9.82
C TYR A 82 1.95 -2.74 8.97
N ALA A 83 0.67 -2.95 9.31
CA ALA A 83 -0.22 -3.76 8.47
C ALA A 83 -0.36 -3.15 7.06
N ALA A 84 -0.54 -1.83 6.98
CA ALA A 84 -0.62 -1.14 5.70
C ALA A 84 0.69 -1.19 4.89
N VAL A 85 1.85 -1.09 5.55
CA VAL A 85 3.16 -1.26 4.90
C VAL A 85 3.32 -2.68 4.35
N GLY A 86 2.92 -3.70 5.14
CA GLY A 86 3.03 -5.09 4.73
C GLY A 86 2.20 -5.43 3.49
N ALA A 87 0.97 -4.92 3.41
CA ALA A 87 0.07 -5.19 2.28
C ALA A 87 0.21 -4.18 1.13
N GLY A 88 0.66 -2.95 1.38
CA GLY A 88 0.63 -1.86 0.40
C GLY A 88 1.49 -2.09 -0.85
N GLY A 89 2.63 -2.76 -0.73
CA GLY A 89 3.44 -3.13 -1.90
C GLY A 89 2.72 -4.09 -2.86
N LEU A 90 1.83 -4.93 -2.32
CA LEU A 90 1.05 -5.89 -3.12
C LEU A 90 -0.04 -5.22 -3.93
N VAL A 91 -0.62 -4.15 -3.36
CA VAL A 91 -1.63 -3.34 -4.03
C VAL A 91 -1.04 -2.70 -5.28
N GLN A 92 0.14 -2.08 -5.14
CA GLN A 92 0.84 -1.50 -6.29
C GLN A 92 1.21 -2.55 -7.35
N ASP A 93 1.70 -3.73 -6.92
CA ASP A 93 2.00 -4.80 -7.87
C ASP A 93 0.73 -5.32 -8.57
N ALA A 94 -0.42 -5.34 -7.88
CA ALA A 94 -1.69 -5.79 -8.44
C ALA A 94 -2.28 -4.81 -9.44
N GLU A 95 -2.17 -3.50 -9.17
CA GLU A 95 -2.50 -2.44 -10.12
C GLU A 95 -1.69 -2.62 -11.41
N LEU A 96 -0.36 -2.68 -11.30
CA LEU A 96 0.54 -2.85 -12.45
C LEU A 96 0.29 -4.17 -13.21
N ALA A 97 0.00 -5.26 -12.50
CA ALA A 97 -0.30 -6.55 -13.13
C ALA A 97 -1.65 -6.55 -13.85
N ALA A 98 -2.61 -5.73 -13.42
CA ALA A 98 -3.95 -5.66 -13.97
C ALA A 98 -4.10 -4.62 -15.09
N ASP A 99 -3.30 -3.54 -15.08
CA ASP A 99 -3.41 -2.42 -16.02
C ASP A 99 -3.43 -2.88 -17.49
N ASP A 100 -2.54 -3.80 -17.84
CA ASP A 100 -2.41 -4.35 -19.20
C ASP A 100 -3.37 -5.51 -19.51
N LYS A 101 -4.43 -5.73 -18.71
CA LYS A 101 -5.33 -6.89 -18.85
C LYS A 101 -6.77 -6.50 -19.16
N ASP A 102 -7.35 -7.27 -20.08
CA ASP A 102 -8.79 -7.35 -20.38
C ASP A 102 -9.49 -5.99 -20.44
N THR A 103 -10.27 -5.70 -19.40
CA THR A 103 -11.15 -4.52 -19.34
C THR A 103 -10.35 -3.23 -19.14
N LEU A 104 -9.29 -3.25 -18.33
CA LEU A 104 -8.45 -2.08 -18.08
C LEU A 104 -7.66 -1.69 -19.33
N ALA A 105 -7.08 -2.68 -20.03
CA ALA A 105 -6.42 -2.46 -21.31
C ALA A 105 -7.39 -1.86 -22.36
N ARG A 106 -8.63 -2.34 -22.42
CA ARG A 106 -9.66 -1.79 -23.30
C ARG A 106 -10.00 -0.34 -22.94
N LEU A 107 -10.28 -0.06 -21.67
CA LEU A 107 -10.60 1.29 -21.19
C LEU A 107 -9.43 2.27 -21.46
N SER A 108 -8.19 1.83 -21.21
CA SER A 108 -6.98 2.60 -21.48
C SER A 108 -6.79 2.92 -22.97
N ALA A 109 -7.08 1.95 -23.85
CA ALA A 109 -7.05 2.15 -25.30
C ALA A 109 -8.13 3.15 -25.77
N GLU A 110 -9.35 3.06 -25.22
CA GLU A 110 -10.44 3.99 -25.52
C GLU A 110 -10.13 5.41 -25.02
N MET A 111 -9.59 5.56 -23.82
CA MET A 111 -9.11 6.83 -23.27
C MET A 111 -8.00 7.44 -24.15
N THR A 112 -7.04 6.64 -24.61
CA THR A 112 -5.98 7.07 -25.53
C THR A 112 -6.56 7.53 -26.88
N ALA A 113 -7.58 6.84 -27.40
CA ALA A 113 -8.24 7.26 -28.64
C ALA A 113 -8.94 8.62 -28.48
N ILE A 114 -9.56 8.90 -27.32
CA ILE A 114 -10.16 10.20 -27.04
C ILE A 114 -9.09 11.29 -26.92
N ARG A 115 -7.99 11.05 -26.22
CA ARG A 115 -6.87 12.02 -26.14
C ARG A 115 -6.39 12.43 -27.54
N ARG A 116 -6.18 11.45 -28.43
CA ARG A 116 -5.81 11.70 -29.82
C ARG A 116 -6.88 12.45 -30.61
N ARG A 117 -8.16 12.16 -30.39
CA ARG A 117 -9.29 12.87 -31.02
C ARG A 117 -9.29 14.34 -30.64
N GLU A 118 -9.01 14.66 -29.39
CA GLU A 118 -8.96 16.03 -28.87
C GLU A 118 -7.61 16.73 -29.14
N GLY A 119 -6.66 16.05 -29.77
CA GLY A 119 -5.39 16.63 -30.22
C GLY A 119 -4.30 16.73 -29.15
N LEU A 120 -4.43 15.99 -28.03
CA LEU A 120 -3.36 15.90 -27.04
C LEU A 120 -2.16 15.12 -27.62
N ALA A 121 -0.96 15.59 -27.30
CA ALA A 121 0.27 14.83 -27.53
C ALA A 121 0.32 13.58 -26.63
N ASP A 122 1.16 12.59 -26.99
CA ASP A 122 1.28 11.35 -26.23
C ASP A 122 1.80 11.56 -24.79
N ASP A 123 2.45 12.70 -24.51
CA ASP A 123 2.92 13.13 -23.19
C ASP A 123 2.00 14.13 -22.49
N GLU A 124 0.93 14.57 -23.14
CA GLU A 124 -0.08 15.44 -22.56
C GLU A 124 -1.22 14.64 -21.93
N PHE A 125 -1.69 15.11 -20.78
CA PHE A 125 -2.81 14.50 -20.06
C PHE A 125 -3.69 15.59 -19.47
N TRP A 126 -5.00 15.32 -19.41
CA TRP A 126 -5.92 16.11 -18.61
C TRP A 126 -5.71 15.81 -17.13
N MET A 127 -5.77 16.83 -16.28
CA MET A 127 -5.97 16.55 -14.85
C MET A 127 -7.39 16.01 -14.63
N ARG A 128 -7.61 15.37 -13.49
CA ARG A 128 -8.93 14.85 -13.11
C ARG A 128 -9.98 15.97 -13.19
N GLY A 129 -11.02 15.74 -13.98
CA GLY A 129 -12.12 16.69 -14.18
C GLY A 129 -11.89 17.75 -15.26
N GLU A 130 -10.80 17.64 -16.03
CA GLU A 130 -10.49 18.57 -17.14
C GLU A 130 -10.69 17.92 -18.52
N GLY A 131 -11.02 16.63 -18.57
CA GLY A 131 -11.24 15.89 -19.80
C GLY A 131 -12.64 16.10 -20.40
N PRO A 132 -12.88 15.71 -21.66
CA PRO A 132 -14.22 15.68 -22.20
C PRO A 132 -15.10 14.64 -21.46
N PRO A 133 -16.43 14.81 -21.43
CA PRO A 133 -17.32 13.96 -20.61
C PRO A 133 -17.22 12.45 -20.87
N ASP A 134 -16.90 12.04 -22.11
CA ASP A 134 -16.72 10.63 -22.46
C ASP A 134 -15.39 10.06 -21.95
N PHE A 135 -14.33 10.88 -21.91
CA PHE A 135 -13.09 10.51 -21.24
C PHE A 135 -13.30 10.36 -19.74
N GLU A 136 -13.96 11.33 -19.09
CA GLU A 136 -14.22 11.30 -17.65
C GLU A 136 -15.03 10.09 -17.22
N ALA A 137 -16.01 9.67 -18.04
CA ALA A 137 -16.79 8.47 -17.79
C ALA A 137 -15.91 7.20 -17.79
N LEU A 138 -14.98 7.09 -18.74
CA LEU A 138 -14.02 5.98 -18.82
C LEU A 138 -13.00 6.03 -17.69
N GLU A 139 -12.47 7.21 -17.36
CA GLU A 139 -11.53 7.38 -16.24
C GLU A 139 -12.18 6.98 -14.91
N ALA A 140 -13.45 7.35 -14.70
CA ALA A 140 -14.21 6.96 -13.51
C ALA A 140 -14.50 5.44 -13.47
N GLU A 141 -14.75 4.80 -14.62
CA GLU A 141 -14.89 3.35 -14.70
C GLU A 141 -13.56 2.64 -14.41
N TYR A 142 -12.48 3.09 -15.04
CA TYR A 142 -11.13 2.58 -14.83
C TYR A 142 -10.73 2.68 -13.35
N GLY A 143 -10.90 3.86 -12.75
CA GLY A 143 -10.58 4.11 -11.34
C GLY A 143 -11.37 3.21 -10.38
N ARG A 144 -12.66 2.96 -10.63
CA ARG A 144 -13.46 2.03 -9.81
C ARG A 144 -12.98 0.58 -9.90
N ILE A 145 -12.49 0.15 -11.06
CA ILE A 145 -11.95 -1.20 -11.24
C ILE A 145 -10.63 -1.33 -10.48
N ILE A 146 -9.73 -0.35 -10.61
CA ILE A 146 -8.47 -0.31 -9.87
C ILE A 146 -8.74 -0.32 -8.37
N GLU A 147 -9.55 0.61 -7.85
CA GLU A 147 -9.91 0.69 -6.43
C GLU A 147 -10.42 -0.66 -5.90
N LYS A 148 -11.28 -1.35 -6.65
CA LYS A 148 -11.77 -2.67 -6.27
C LYS A 148 -10.66 -3.74 -6.23
N ILE A 149 -9.72 -3.71 -7.16
CA ILE A 149 -8.55 -4.61 -7.17
C ILE A 149 -7.69 -4.33 -5.95
N GLU A 150 -7.40 -3.06 -5.68
CA GLU A 150 -6.61 -2.62 -4.54
C GLU A 150 -7.24 -3.11 -3.23
N GLU A 151 -8.52 -2.82 -3.00
CA GLU A 151 -9.24 -3.24 -1.80
C GLU A 151 -9.25 -4.76 -1.64
N THR A 152 -9.51 -5.49 -2.73
CA THR A 152 -9.57 -6.96 -2.70
C THR A 152 -8.22 -7.55 -2.31
N VAL A 153 -7.13 -7.11 -2.95
CA VAL A 153 -5.78 -7.63 -2.69
C VAL A 153 -5.32 -7.23 -1.30
N PHE A 154 -5.59 -5.99 -0.89
CA PHE A 154 -5.21 -5.49 0.43
C PHE A 154 -5.86 -6.29 1.55
N VAL A 155 -7.21 -6.43 1.53
CA VAL A 155 -7.95 -7.19 2.52
C VAL A 155 -7.54 -8.66 2.49
N PHE A 156 -7.45 -9.27 1.31
CA PHE A 156 -7.05 -10.67 1.18
C PHE A 156 -5.68 -10.94 1.80
N ALA A 157 -4.70 -10.06 1.55
CA ALA A 157 -3.37 -10.19 2.11
C ALA A 157 -3.38 -10.09 3.65
N LEU A 158 -4.11 -9.12 4.22
CA LEU A 158 -4.23 -8.99 5.67
C LEU A 158 -4.86 -10.23 6.31
N ARG A 159 -5.99 -10.71 5.76
CA ARG A 159 -6.68 -11.92 6.25
C ARG A 159 -5.79 -13.16 6.18
N ARG A 160 -5.03 -13.32 5.09
CA ARG A 160 -4.12 -14.45 4.89
C ARG A 160 -3.04 -14.56 5.97
N TYR A 161 -2.66 -13.44 6.59
CA TYR A 161 -1.65 -13.37 7.65
C TYR A 161 -2.26 -13.14 9.05
N HIS A 162 -3.56 -13.39 9.22
CA HIS A 162 -4.28 -13.22 10.50
C HIS A 162 -4.23 -11.80 11.06
N LEU A 163 -4.15 -10.80 10.19
CA LEU A 163 -4.29 -9.37 10.50
C LEU A 163 -5.78 -8.95 10.40
N ASP A 164 -6.65 -9.75 11.03
CA ASP A 164 -8.09 -9.65 10.88
C ASP A 164 -8.68 -8.35 11.43
N ALA A 165 -8.13 -7.83 12.53
CA ALA A 165 -8.59 -6.59 13.14
C ALA A 165 -8.32 -5.39 12.23
N GLU A 166 -7.15 -5.35 11.60
CA GLU A 166 -6.77 -4.31 10.65
C GLU A 166 -7.57 -4.43 9.35
N ALA A 167 -7.85 -5.64 8.88
CA ALA A 167 -8.74 -5.87 7.75
C ALA A 167 -10.18 -5.43 8.06
N ASP A 168 -10.72 -5.79 9.23
CA ASP A 168 -12.04 -5.35 9.68
C ASP A 168 -12.13 -3.82 9.80
N LEU A 169 -11.08 -3.18 10.33
CA LEU A 169 -11.00 -1.72 10.43
C LEU A 169 -11.01 -1.09 9.04
N TYR A 170 -10.22 -1.64 8.11
CA TYR A 170 -10.17 -1.21 6.72
C TYR A 170 -11.56 -1.31 6.06
N GLU A 171 -12.27 -2.43 6.22
CA GLU A 171 -13.58 -2.65 5.58
C GLU A 171 -14.72 -1.83 6.21
N ARG A 172 -14.68 -1.60 7.53
CA ARG A 172 -15.81 -0.99 8.27
C ARG A 172 -15.64 0.50 8.53
N ASP A 173 -14.41 0.99 8.65
CA ASP A 173 -14.09 2.37 8.97
C ASP A 173 -12.77 2.79 8.29
N ARG A 174 -12.84 2.91 6.95
CA ARG A 174 -11.73 3.38 6.09
C ARG A 174 -11.12 4.69 6.59
N VAL A 175 -11.94 5.62 7.07
CA VAL A 175 -11.45 6.93 7.55
C VAL A 175 -10.56 6.75 8.76
N THR A 176 -11.00 6.00 9.77
CA THR A 176 -10.17 5.72 10.94
C THR A 176 -8.92 4.94 10.55
N PHE A 177 -9.03 3.97 9.64
CA PHE A 177 -7.86 3.23 9.13
C PHE A 177 -6.79 4.18 8.55
N GLU A 178 -7.18 5.05 7.62
CA GLU A 178 -6.25 5.95 6.93
C GLU A 178 -5.61 6.97 7.88
N LEU A 179 -6.38 7.54 8.81
CA LEU A 179 -5.85 8.47 9.81
C LEU A 179 -4.87 7.77 10.75
N GLN A 180 -5.16 6.54 11.20
CA GLN A 180 -4.25 5.76 12.03
C GLN A 180 -2.97 5.38 11.28
N ARG A 181 -3.09 4.94 10.03
CA ARG A 181 -1.95 4.63 9.14
C ARG A 181 -1.04 5.84 9.01
N GLU A 182 -1.60 7.02 8.77
CA GLU A 182 -0.83 8.25 8.57
C GLU A 182 -0.15 8.74 9.87
N ILE A 183 -0.84 8.64 11.01
CA ILE A 183 -0.24 8.90 12.33
C ILE A 183 0.97 7.99 12.53
N GLY A 184 0.81 6.69 12.28
CA GLY A 184 1.88 5.72 12.44
C GLY A 184 3.06 5.94 11.48
N ARG A 185 2.78 6.28 10.21
CA ARG A 185 3.80 6.64 9.22
C ARG A 185 4.67 7.77 9.75
N ARG A 186 4.05 8.88 10.19
CA ARG A 186 4.78 10.06 10.69
C ARG A 186 5.54 9.81 11.97
N ALA A 187 5.05 8.91 12.83
CA ALA A 187 5.72 8.54 14.07
C ALA A 187 7.01 7.76 13.79
N VAL A 188 6.97 6.81 12.84
CA VAL A 188 8.10 5.92 12.51
C VAL A 188 9.06 6.56 11.51
N TYR A 189 8.54 7.29 10.53
CA TYR A 189 9.29 7.84 9.42
C TYR A 189 8.93 9.30 9.19
N ARG A 190 9.96 10.15 9.11
CA ARG A 190 9.83 11.51 8.60
C ARG A 190 10.53 11.56 7.26
N SER A 191 9.80 11.90 6.21
CA SER A 191 10.43 12.10 4.91
C SER A 191 11.51 13.20 5.05
N PRO A 192 12.73 12.98 4.56
CA PRO A 192 13.71 14.05 4.45
C PRO A 192 13.29 15.07 3.38
N ASP A 193 12.40 14.68 2.48
CA ASP A 193 11.79 15.53 1.46
C ASP A 193 10.53 16.22 2.00
N ALA A 194 10.60 17.55 2.09
CA ALA A 194 9.51 18.40 2.56
C ALA A 194 8.30 18.38 1.61
N ASP A 195 8.50 18.10 0.32
CA ASP A 195 7.42 18.07 -0.66
C ASP A 195 6.51 16.86 -0.44
N VAL A 196 7.07 15.72 0.01
CA VAL A 196 6.28 14.54 0.38
C VAL A 196 5.39 14.83 1.59
N GLU A 197 5.91 15.46 2.63
CA GLU A 197 5.09 15.80 3.82
C GLU A 197 4.01 16.82 3.47
N LYS A 198 4.34 17.81 2.63
CA LYS A 198 3.35 18.77 2.13
C LYS A 198 2.25 18.09 1.33
N PHE A 199 2.61 17.19 0.42
CA PHE A 199 1.64 16.43 -0.37
C PHE A 199 0.68 15.62 0.54
N MET A 200 1.23 14.92 1.54
CA MET A 200 0.41 14.17 2.49
C MET A 200 -0.47 15.08 3.36
N ASP A 201 0.01 16.26 3.75
CA ASP A 201 -0.79 17.25 4.48
C ASP A 201 -1.95 17.78 3.62
N ASP A 202 -1.68 18.08 2.35
CA ASP A 202 -2.68 18.57 1.41
C ASP A 202 -3.74 17.50 1.12
N TYR A 203 -3.33 16.23 1.00
CA TYR A 203 -4.24 15.09 0.89
C TYR A 203 -5.13 14.97 2.13
N VAL A 204 -4.56 14.89 3.34
CA VAL A 204 -5.34 14.76 4.58
C VAL A 204 -6.29 15.95 4.77
N ARG A 205 -5.84 17.17 4.45
CA ARG A 205 -6.69 18.36 4.52
C ARG A 205 -7.86 18.27 3.55
N LYS A 206 -7.61 17.86 2.31
CA LYS A 206 -8.62 17.76 1.27
C LYS A 206 -9.68 16.70 1.62
N GLU A 207 -9.25 15.53 2.06
CA GLU A 207 -10.15 14.38 2.29
C GLU A 207 -10.82 14.42 3.67
N TYR A 208 -10.14 14.93 4.71
CA TYR A 208 -10.59 14.82 6.11
C TYR A 208 -10.67 16.16 6.87
N GLY A 209 -10.22 17.26 6.26
CA GLY A 209 -10.27 18.60 6.84
C GLY A 209 -9.10 18.97 7.75
N ASP A 210 -9.01 20.27 8.10
CA ASP A 210 -7.90 20.83 8.89
C ASP A 210 -7.86 20.33 10.34
N ASP A 211 -9.01 19.99 10.94
CA ASP A 211 -9.06 19.41 12.29
C ASP A 211 -8.38 18.03 12.32
N ALA A 212 -8.72 17.17 11.35
CA ALA A 212 -8.11 15.84 11.21
C ALA A 212 -6.60 15.95 11.03
N LEU A 213 -6.14 16.85 10.14
CA LEU A 213 -4.72 17.10 9.94
C LEU A 213 -4.01 17.53 11.23
N SER A 214 -4.63 18.44 11.99
CA SER A 214 -4.06 18.94 13.25
C SER A 214 -3.93 17.81 14.28
N ARG A 215 -4.95 16.96 14.39
CA ARG A 215 -4.95 15.78 15.28
C ARG A 215 -3.92 14.74 14.87
N VAL A 216 -3.80 14.45 13.58
CA VAL A 216 -2.80 13.52 13.03
C VAL A 216 -1.39 13.96 13.39
N ARG A 217 -1.06 15.24 13.16
CA ARG A 217 0.26 15.80 13.47
C ARG A 217 0.57 15.76 14.97
N ALA A 218 -0.38 16.20 15.80
CA ALA A 218 -0.20 16.21 17.26
C ALA A 218 0.03 14.79 17.80
N ARG A 219 -0.79 13.82 17.37
CA ARG A 219 -0.67 12.43 17.82
C ARG A 219 0.62 11.77 17.35
N ALA A 220 1.03 12.00 16.10
CA ALA A 220 2.30 11.47 15.59
C ALA A 220 3.52 11.99 16.38
N GLU A 221 3.49 13.26 16.80
CA GLU A 221 4.54 13.85 17.64
C GLU A 221 4.60 13.23 19.04
N GLU A 222 3.44 12.95 19.65
CA GLU A 222 3.38 12.21 20.92
C GLU A 222 3.98 10.81 20.80
N LEU A 223 3.61 10.07 19.75
CA LEU A 223 4.12 8.73 19.53
C LEU A 223 5.62 8.72 19.28
N ARG A 224 6.15 9.71 18.55
CA ARG A 224 7.59 9.81 18.30
C ARG A 224 8.41 9.93 19.59
N LYS A 225 7.91 10.71 20.56
CA LYS A 225 8.55 10.86 21.88
C LYS A 225 8.55 9.58 22.70
N ILE A 226 7.63 8.67 22.43
CA ILE A 226 7.58 7.34 23.07
C ILE A 226 8.56 6.37 22.39
N LEU A 227 8.83 6.56 21.09
CA LEU A 227 9.71 5.71 20.30
C LEU A 227 11.20 6.11 20.39
N SER A 228 11.51 7.34 20.80
CA SER A 228 12.86 7.88 21.01
C SER A 228 13.43 7.52 22.38
#